data_AF-A0A956JJL7-F1
#
_entry.id   AF-A0A956JJL7-F1
#
_cell.length_a   1.000
_cell.length_b   1.000
_cell.length_c   1.000
_cell.angle_alpha   90.00
_cell.angle_beta   90.00
_cell.angle_gamma   90.00
#
_symmetry.space_group_name_H-M   'P 1'
#
loop_
_entity.id
_entity.type
_entity.pdbx_description
1 polymer ?
#
loop_
_entity_poly.entity_id
_entity_poly.type
_entity_poly.pdbx_seq_one_letter_code
_entity_poly.pdbx_strand_id
1 'polypeptide(L)'
;MKRLFQTTVLPTLLCLSFGCDKGEAKEKKPDEDIATESAVKVELPPTPNFEEGKVDDKYPDGAWSIYGLRQELDENIKAGEAGQEIEVRGYIQEIYEPPECEEEPCPPGKQPHVWITDNEGQEGKKRAMMVVSYAFTIPEWDAKRWKDVPNVVLNKGQQYTFKGRFKRFSDQGFADDRGLLEFIAYKDINPKTEQMEWIYPPGAAWHPLELARQEEDQKKLIEAASKAAAANRGK
;
A
#
# COMPACT_ATOMS: atom_id res chain seq x y z
N MET A 1 -40.74 22.39 -36.97
CA MET A 1 -40.78 23.75 -37.57
C MET A 1 -39.34 24.20 -37.79
N LYS A 2 -39.00 24.51 -39.06
CA LYS A 2 -38.05 25.52 -39.61
C LYS A 2 -36.67 25.68 -38.91
N ARG A 3 -35.56 25.22 -39.52
CA ARG A 3 -34.64 25.95 -40.47
C ARG A 3 -33.84 27.07 -39.76
N LEU A 4 -32.52 27.28 -39.91
CA LEU A 4 -31.74 27.44 -41.15
C LEU A 4 -30.23 27.72 -40.80
N PHE A 5 -29.28 27.08 -41.53
CA PHE A 5 -27.99 27.57 -42.11
C PHE A 5 -26.92 28.22 -41.19
N GLN A 6 -25.59 28.04 -41.38
CA GLN A 6 -24.82 28.40 -42.57
C GLN A 6 -23.35 27.91 -42.52
N THR A 7 -22.81 27.55 -43.69
CA THR A 7 -21.46 27.08 -44.05
C THR A 7 -20.50 28.20 -44.50
N THR A 8 -19.19 28.06 -44.22
CA THR A 8 -18.03 28.67 -44.96
C THR A 8 -16.75 27.92 -44.51
N VAL A 9 -15.98 27.12 -45.27
CA VAL A 9 -15.17 27.24 -46.53
C VAL A 9 -13.96 28.19 -46.45
N LEU A 10 -12.78 27.58 -46.65
CA LEU A 10 -11.34 27.98 -46.75
C LEU A 10 -11.03 29.22 -47.67
N PRO A 11 -9.82 29.85 -47.63
CA PRO A 11 -8.64 29.27 -48.35
C PRO A 11 -7.18 29.62 -47.89
N THR A 12 -6.31 28.73 -48.34
CA THR A 12 -4.87 28.67 -48.72
C THR A 12 -4.02 29.94 -49.01
N LEU A 13 -2.72 29.90 -48.65
CA LEU A 13 -1.56 30.55 -49.34
C LEU A 13 -0.24 29.91 -48.81
N LEU A 14 0.50 28.99 -49.47
CA LEU A 14 1.35 29.00 -50.68
C LEU A 14 2.56 29.97 -50.66
N CYS A 15 3.78 29.38 -50.70
CA CYS A 15 5.09 29.85 -51.22
C CYS A 15 6.23 29.19 -50.38
N LEU A 16 7.36 28.69 -50.86
CA LEU A 16 8.01 28.64 -52.18
C LEU A 16 9.07 27.52 -52.14
N SER A 17 9.19 26.85 -53.26
CA SER A 17 10.18 25.85 -53.66
C SER A 17 11.61 26.39 -53.76
N PHE A 18 12.58 25.60 -53.30
CA PHE A 18 13.90 25.51 -53.94
C PHE A 18 14.19 24.04 -54.25
N GLY A 19 13.98 23.66 -55.51
CA GLY A 19 14.65 22.52 -56.10
C GLY A 19 16.11 22.88 -56.35
N CYS A 20 17.00 21.93 -56.09
CA CYS A 20 18.34 21.95 -56.66
C CYS A 20 18.50 20.70 -57.52
N ASP A 21 19.05 21.00 -58.69
CA ASP A 21 18.97 20.27 -59.93
C ASP A 21 19.92 19.07 -59.97
N LYS A 22 19.62 18.17 -60.89
CA LYS A 22 20.29 16.90 -61.13
C LYS A 22 21.60 17.18 -61.89
N GLY A 23 22.73 16.83 -61.31
CA GLY A 23 24.03 16.90 -61.98
C GLY A 23 24.80 15.58 -61.82
N GLU A 24 24.69 14.69 -62.80
CA GLU A 24 25.63 13.58 -62.97
C GLU A 24 26.96 14.11 -63.50
N ALA A 25 28.08 13.76 -62.86
CA ALA A 25 29.36 13.55 -63.54
C ALA A 25 30.43 12.91 -62.65
N LYS A 26 30.93 11.76 -63.14
CA LYS A 26 32.32 11.28 -63.12
C LYS A 26 32.85 10.58 -61.87
N GLU A 27 32.80 9.26 -61.99
CA GLU A 27 33.79 8.29 -61.51
C GLU A 27 35.26 8.75 -61.71
N LYS A 28 36.01 8.79 -60.60
CA LYS A 28 37.45 8.49 -60.51
C LYS A 28 37.75 7.98 -59.08
N LYS A 29 38.18 6.72 -58.98
CA LYS A 29 39.11 6.25 -57.94
C LYS A 29 40.51 6.15 -58.57
N PRO A 30 41.59 5.95 -57.82
CA PRO A 30 41.80 6.05 -56.37
C PRO A 30 42.94 7.03 -56.03
N ASP A 31 43.11 7.44 -54.77
CA ASP A 31 44.43 7.70 -54.20
C ASP A 31 44.34 7.67 -52.67
N GLU A 32 45.45 7.26 -52.10
CA GLU A 32 45.69 6.71 -50.77
C GLU A 32 45.63 7.75 -49.64
N ASP A 33 45.67 7.23 -48.41
CA ASP A 33 45.96 7.91 -47.15
C ASP A 33 44.87 8.79 -46.51
N ILE A 34 43.92 8.15 -45.82
CA ILE A 34 43.45 8.67 -44.54
C ILE A 34 43.50 7.53 -43.51
N ALA A 35 44.28 7.78 -42.47
CA ALA A 35 44.46 6.93 -41.30
C ALA A 35 43.12 6.38 -40.79
N THR A 36 43.08 5.07 -40.55
CA THR A 36 42.06 4.41 -39.75
C THR A 36 42.01 5.04 -38.36
N GLU A 37 41.13 6.02 -38.16
CA GLU A 37 40.61 6.33 -36.84
C GLU A 37 39.97 5.04 -36.33
N SER A 38 40.60 4.45 -35.32
CA SER A 38 40.08 3.31 -34.58
C SER A 38 38.62 3.61 -34.24
N ALA A 39 37.70 2.86 -34.83
CA ALA A 39 36.28 2.95 -34.55
C ALA A 39 36.07 2.75 -33.04
N VAL A 40 36.05 3.84 -32.28
CA VAL A 40 35.71 3.85 -30.86
C VAL A 40 34.26 3.41 -30.80
N LYS A 41 34.04 2.14 -30.49
CA LYS A 41 32.71 1.64 -30.12
C LYS A 41 32.31 2.35 -28.83
N VAL A 42 31.60 3.46 -28.98
CA VAL A 42 30.87 4.10 -27.88
C VAL A 42 29.68 3.18 -27.59
N GLU A 43 29.92 2.15 -26.78
CA GLU A 43 28.84 1.35 -26.21
C GLU A 43 28.17 2.22 -25.16
N LEU A 44 26.98 2.70 -25.50
CA LEU A 44 26.09 3.30 -24.51
C LEU A 44 25.89 2.26 -23.40
N PRO A 45 25.95 2.65 -22.12
CA PRO A 45 25.59 1.74 -21.05
C PRO A 45 24.21 1.15 -21.33
N PRO A 46 23.96 -0.12 -20.96
CA PRO A 46 22.66 -0.73 -21.14
C PRO A 46 21.59 0.20 -20.59
N THR A 47 20.51 0.37 -21.35
CA THR A 47 19.42 1.24 -20.97
C THR A 47 18.97 0.86 -19.57
N PRO A 48 18.84 1.81 -18.62
CA PRO A 48 18.37 1.48 -17.29
C PRO A 48 17.07 0.71 -17.40
N ASN A 49 16.99 -0.43 -16.73
CA ASN A 49 15.77 -1.22 -16.75
C ASN A 49 14.72 -0.53 -15.87
N PHE A 50 13.80 0.20 -16.51
CA PHE A 50 12.71 0.88 -15.81
C PHE A 50 11.58 -0.07 -15.37
N GLU A 51 11.65 -1.37 -15.72
CA GLU A 51 10.63 -2.37 -15.40
C GLU A 51 10.88 -3.10 -14.08
N GLU A 52 12.05 -2.93 -13.45
CA GLU A 52 12.45 -3.58 -12.18
C GLU A 52 11.55 -3.22 -10.97
N GLY A 53 10.61 -2.28 -11.15
CA GLY A 53 9.63 -1.88 -10.14
C GLY A 53 8.17 -2.15 -10.49
N LYS A 54 7.87 -2.74 -11.66
CA LYS A 54 6.48 -3.07 -12.01
C LYS A 54 6.11 -4.41 -11.38
N VAL A 55 5.25 -4.35 -10.37
CA VAL A 55 4.60 -5.50 -9.75
C VAL A 55 3.16 -5.51 -10.24
N ASP A 56 2.57 -6.69 -10.44
CA ASP A 56 1.16 -6.80 -10.79
C ASP A 56 0.29 -6.13 -9.72
N ASP A 57 -0.84 -5.53 -10.11
CA ASP A 57 -1.72 -4.82 -9.16
C ASP A 57 -2.23 -5.73 -8.04
N LYS A 58 -2.43 -7.00 -8.36
CA LYS A 58 -2.82 -8.06 -7.43
C LYS A 58 -1.99 -9.30 -7.66
N TYR A 59 -1.73 -9.99 -6.58
CA TYR A 59 -1.15 -11.31 -6.59
C TYR A 59 -2.17 -12.37 -7.05
N PRO A 60 -1.73 -13.58 -7.44
CA PRO A 60 -2.61 -14.63 -7.96
C PRO A 60 -3.71 -15.10 -6.99
N ASP A 61 -3.51 -14.90 -5.69
CA ASP A 61 -4.47 -15.18 -4.63
C ASP A 61 -5.52 -14.07 -4.42
N GLY A 62 -5.41 -12.97 -5.16
CA GLY A 62 -6.29 -11.81 -5.06
C GLY A 62 -5.83 -10.77 -4.03
N ALA A 63 -4.75 -11.02 -3.29
CA ALA A 63 -4.16 -10.04 -2.40
C ALA A 63 -3.57 -8.89 -3.21
N TRP A 64 -3.72 -7.66 -2.72
CA TRP A 64 -3.17 -6.48 -3.37
C TRP A 64 -1.66 -6.39 -3.22
N SER A 65 -1.00 -5.89 -4.26
CA SER A 65 0.35 -5.35 -4.14
C SER A 65 0.28 -3.89 -3.69
N ILE A 66 1.37 -3.39 -3.09
CA ILE A 66 1.52 -1.99 -2.69
C ILE A 66 1.52 -1.10 -3.93
N TYR A 67 2.16 -1.54 -5.02
CA TYR A 67 2.09 -0.88 -6.31
C TYR A 67 0.64 -0.71 -6.79
N GLY A 68 -0.14 -1.78 -6.81
CA GLY A 68 -1.53 -1.77 -7.28
C GLY A 68 -2.44 -0.87 -6.44
N LEU A 69 -2.26 -0.86 -5.12
CA LEU A 69 -3.02 0.03 -4.23
C LEU A 69 -2.78 1.51 -4.51
N ARG A 70 -1.55 1.84 -4.92
CA ARG A 70 -1.12 3.22 -5.18
C ARG A 70 -1.45 3.71 -6.59
N GLN A 71 -1.83 2.83 -7.51
CA GLN A 71 -2.33 3.24 -8.84
C GLN A 71 -3.63 4.03 -8.72
N GLU A 72 -4.61 3.46 -8.03
CA GLU A 72 -5.91 4.08 -7.77
C GLU A 72 -5.99 4.60 -6.33
N LEU A 73 -4.97 5.37 -5.93
CA LEU A 73 -4.71 5.79 -4.55
C LEU A 73 -5.96 6.40 -3.87
N ASP A 74 -6.57 7.40 -4.50
CA ASP A 74 -7.69 8.14 -3.89
C ASP A 74 -8.97 7.29 -3.80
N GLU A 75 -9.22 6.42 -4.78
CA GLU A 75 -10.37 5.50 -4.76
C GLU A 75 -10.21 4.44 -3.67
N ASN A 76 -9.01 3.84 -3.58
CA ASN A 76 -8.70 2.83 -2.57
C ASN A 76 -8.70 3.41 -1.15
N ILE A 77 -8.21 4.64 -0.96
CA ILE A 77 -8.29 5.34 0.34
C ILE A 77 -9.75 5.58 0.71
N LYS A 78 -10.57 6.09 -0.22
CA LYS A 78 -11.99 6.32 0.04
C LYS A 78 -12.71 5.03 0.42
N ALA A 79 -12.38 3.91 -0.23
CA ALA A 79 -12.90 2.60 0.11
C ALA A 79 -12.49 2.17 1.53
N GLY A 80 -11.21 2.31 1.90
CA GLY A 80 -10.75 1.96 3.25
C GLY A 80 -11.27 2.89 4.35
N GLU A 81 -11.46 4.17 4.07
CA GLU A 81 -12.15 5.12 4.97
C GLU A 81 -13.63 4.78 5.14
N ALA A 82 -14.28 4.24 4.10
CA ALA A 82 -15.63 3.67 4.19
C ALA A 82 -15.68 2.33 4.94
N GLY A 83 -14.54 1.83 5.42
CA GLY A 83 -14.44 0.59 6.19
C GLY A 83 -14.17 -0.66 5.38
N GLN A 84 -13.82 -0.55 4.09
CA GLN A 84 -13.46 -1.71 3.28
C GLN A 84 -12.15 -2.33 3.77
N GLU A 85 -12.21 -3.62 4.11
CA GLU A 85 -11.06 -4.42 4.47
C GLU A 85 -10.45 -5.03 3.19
N ILE A 86 -9.13 -4.94 3.07
CA ILE A 86 -8.37 -5.50 1.96
C ILE A 86 -7.27 -6.42 2.48
N GLU A 87 -6.86 -7.36 1.65
CA GLU A 87 -5.68 -8.19 1.87
C GLU A 87 -4.52 -7.62 1.06
N VAL A 88 -3.38 -7.40 1.71
CA VAL A 88 -2.16 -6.86 1.12
C VAL A 88 -1.02 -7.80 1.43
N ARG A 89 -0.22 -8.13 0.43
CA ARG A 89 0.95 -8.99 0.62
C ARG A 89 2.23 -8.21 0.39
N GLY A 90 3.21 -8.39 1.28
CA GLY A 90 4.46 -7.65 1.21
C GLY A 90 5.53 -8.22 2.13
N TYR A 91 6.78 -7.91 1.80
CA TYR A 91 7.97 -8.22 2.59
C TYR A 91 8.20 -7.14 3.63
N ILE A 92 8.60 -7.52 4.83
CA ILE A 92 8.94 -6.55 5.88
C ILE A 92 10.33 -6.00 5.62
N GLN A 93 10.40 -4.72 5.26
CA GLN A 93 11.65 -4.01 5.06
C GLN A 93 12.27 -3.58 6.39
N GLU A 94 11.46 -2.97 7.26
CA GLU A 94 11.92 -2.37 8.50
C GLU A 94 10.81 -2.42 9.56
N ILE A 95 11.20 -2.66 10.80
CA ILE A 95 10.31 -2.66 11.96
C ILE A 95 10.74 -1.49 12.82
N TYR A 96 9.80 -0.64 13.23
CA TYR A 96 10.13 0.46 14.13
C TYR A 96 10.57 -0.09 15.48
N GLU A 97 11.83 0.16 15.81
CA GLU A 97 12.42 -0.13 17.11
C GLU A 97 12.45 1.16 17.94
N PRO A 98 11.84 1.17 19.14
CA PRO A 98 11.91 2.32 20.04
C PRO A 98 13.37 2.60 20.41
N PRO A 99 13.77 3.87 20.58
CA PRO A 99 15.11 4.20 21.03
C PRO A 99 15.40 3.60 22.42
N GLU A 100 16.61 3.08 22.60
CA GLU A 100 17.10 2.61 23.90
C GLU A 100 17.04 3.77 24.91
N CYS A 101 16.36 3.57 26.03
CA CYS A 101 16.29 4.58 27.08
C CYS A 101 17.41 4.33 28.08
N GLU A 102 18.12 5.39 28.47
CA GLU A 102 19.20 5.32 29.44
C GLU A 102 18.69 5.12 30.89
N GLU A 103 17.39 5.38 31.14
CA GLU A 103 16.76 5.28 32.46
C GLU A 103 15.64 4.20 32.49
N GLU A 104 15.73 3.27 33.45
CA GLU A 104 14.67 2.29 33.73
C GLU A 104 13.62 2.86 34.71
N PRO A 105 12.31 2.66 34.47
CA PRO A 105 11.73 1.86 33.40
C PRO A 105 11.60 2.62 32.06
N CYS A 106 12.02 1.98 30.97
CA CYS A 106 11.84 2.50 29.62
C CYS A 106 10.33 2.70 29.34
N PRO A 107 9.89 3.88 28.85
CA PRO A 107 8.53 4.02 28.34
C PRO A 107 8.33 3.03 27.17
N PRO A 108 7.20 2.31 27.12
CA PRO A 108 6.92 1.43 25.99
C PRO A 108 6.92 2.24 24.69
N GLY A 109 7.42 1.62 23.62
CA GLY A 109 7.45 2.22 22.29
C GLY A 109 6.11 2.84 21.94
N LYS A 110 6.10 4.16 21.76
CA LYS A 110 4.89 4.87 21.35
C LYS A 110 4.62 4.45 19.91
N GLN A 111 3.57 3.65 19.72
CA GLN A 111 2.98 3.36 18.43
C GLN A 111 3.86 2.49 17.50
N PRO A 112 3.88 1.17 17.71
CA PRO A 112 4.62 0.24 16.87
C PRO A 112 4.07 0.25 15.42
N HIS A 113 4.97 0.39 14.45
CA HIS A 113 4.69 0.39 13.01
C HIS A 113 5.79 -0.33 12.24
N VAL A 114 5.45 -0.87 11.07
CA VAL A 114 6.41 -1.55 10.19
C VAL A 114 6.30 -0.99 8.78
N TRP A 115 7.38 -1.13 8.01
CA TRP A 115 7.43 -0.79 6.60
C TRP A 115 7.49 -2.06 5.77
N ILE A 116 6.57 -2.18 4.81
CA ILE A 116 6.49 -3.33 3.91
C ILE A 116 6.72 -2.92 2.46
N THR A 117 7.26 -3.83 1.65
CA THR A 117 7.57 -3.64 0.22
C THR A 117 7.08 -4.82 -0.61
N ASP A 118 6.84 -4.62 -1.91
CA ASP A 118 6.36 -5.71 -2.78
C ASP A 118 7.44 -6.77 -3.07
N ASN A 119 8.71 -6.36 -3.05
CA ASN A 119 9.86 -7.19 -3.36
C ASN A 119 10.81 -7.31 -2.17
N GLU A 120 11.49 -8.44 -2.06
CA GLU A 120 12.53 -8.69 -1.07
C GLU A 120 13.75 -7.80 -1.32
N GLY A 121 14.37 -7.30 -0.24
CA GLY A 121 15.60 -6.49 -0.33
C GLY A 121 15.44 -5.10 -0.95
N GLN A 122 14.22 -4.68 -1.31
CA GLN A 122 13.98 -3.30 -1.73
C GLN A 122 13.94 -2.39 -0.51
N GLU A 123 14.93 -1.51 -0.41
CA GLU A 123 14.98 -0.50 0.64
C GLU A 123 14.56 0.86 0.10
N GLY A 124 13.70 1.54 0.86
CA GLY A 124 13.39 2.95 0.63
C GLY A 124 11.99 3.36 1.03
N LYS A 125 11.91 4.45 1.81
CA LYS A 125 10.66 5.04 2.32
C LYS A 125 9.62 5.34 1.24
N LYS A 126 10.06 5.61 0.01
CA LYS A 126 9.16 5.89 -1.13
C LYS A 126 8.43 4.65 -1.64
N ARG A 127 9.04 3.47 -1.55
CA ARG A 127 8.46 2.20 -2.03
C ARG A 127 7.76 1.47 -0.90
N ALA A 128 8.27 1.63 0.32
CA ALA A 128 7.63 1.12 1.52
C ALA A 128 6.21 1.67 1.69
N MET A 129 5.32 0.81 2.19
CA MET A 129 4.04 1.20 2.78
C MET A 129 4.11 0.97 4.28
N MET A 130 3.59 1.92 5.05
CA MET A 130 3.54 1.80 6.50
C MET A 130 2.34 0.95 6.92
N VAL A 131 2.58 -0.05 7.76
CA VAL A 131 1.54 -0.82 8.46
C VAL A 131 1.56 -0.40 9.91
N VAL A 132 0.43 0.07 10.40
CA VAL A 132 0.32 0.70 11.72
C VAL A 132 -0.71 -0.02 12.58
N SER A 133 -0.64 0.20 13.90
CA SER A 133 -1.64 -0.28 14.85
C SER A 133 -1.70 -1.81 15.00
N TYR A 134 -0.56 -2.47 14.85
CA TYR A 134 -0.46 -3.94 15.02
C TYR A 134 -0.19 -4.39 16.45
N ALA A 135 0.10 -3.47 17.38
CA ALA A 135 0.31 -3.80 18.79
C ALA A 135 -0.19 -2.67 19.70
N PHE A 136 -0.80 -3.06 20.82
CA PHE A 136 -1.46 -2.18 21.78
C PHE A 136 -0.97 -2.46 23.20
N THR A 137 -0.92 -1.40 24.02
CA THR A 137 -0.62 -1.54 25.44
C THR A 137 -1.87 -2.02 26.17
N ILE A 138 -1.78 -3.22 26.74
CA ILE A 138 -2.88 -3.83 27.50
C ILE A 138 -2.72 -3.43 28.96
N PRO A 139 -3.75 -2.84 29.60
CA PRO A 139 -3.66 -2.47 31.00
C PRO A 139 -3.65 -3.72 31.88
N GLU A 140 -2.98 -3.64 33.04
CA GLU A 140 -2.75 -4.79 33.93
C GLU A 140 -4.05 -5.50 34.37
N TRP A 141 -5.12 -4.74 34.60
CA TRP A 141 -6.42 -5.29 35.01
C TRP A 141 -7.06 -6.18 33.94
N ASP A 142 -6.66 -6.04 32.66
CA ASP A 142 -7.18 -6.82 31.53
C ASP A 142 -6.18 -7.87 31.03
N ALA A 143 -4.93 -7.83 31.49
CA ALA A 143 -3.85 -8.71 31.02
C ALA A 143 -4.19 -10.20 31.12
N LYS A 144 -4.97 -10.61 32.13
CA LYS A 144 -5.39 -12.00 32.32
C LYS A 144 -6.21 -12.54 31.15
N ARG A 145 -7.05 -11.69 30.53
CA ARG A 145 -7.92 -12.08 29.42
C ARG A 145 -7.12 -12.31 28.13
N TRP A 146 -6.09 -11.50 27.93
CA TRP A 146 -5.26 -11.54 26.73
C TRP A 146 -4.10 -12.53 26.82
N LYS A 147 -3.86 -13.13 27.98
CA LYS A 147 -2.76 -14.07 28.22
C LYS A 147 -2.72 -15.24 27.23
N ASP A 148 -3.89 -15.68 26.78
CA ASP A 148 -4.02 -16.82 25.87
C ASP A 148 -4.08 -16.42 24.38
N VAL A 149 -4.11 -15.13 24.07
CA VAL A 149 -4.13 -14.64 22.69
C VAL A 149 -2.68 -14.52 22.19
N PRO A 150 -2.34 -15.11 21.04
CA PRO A 150 -1.01 -14.94 20.47
C PRO A 150 -0.74 -13.47 20.15
N ASN A 151 0.46 -13.00 20.47
CA ASN A 151 0.92 -11.68 20.05
C ASN A 151 1.25 -11.68 18.56
N VAL A 152 1.15 -10.51 17.94
CA VAL A 152 1.62 -10.29 16.57
C VAL A 152 3.14 -10.29 16.57
N VAL A 153 3.74 -11.26 15.88
CA VAL A 153 5.19 -11.40 15.73
C VAL A 153 5.55 -11.27 14.27
N LEU A 154 6.32 -10.23 13.95
CA LEU A 154 6.72 -9.88 12.60
C LEU A 154 8.24 -9.93 12.50
N ASN A 155 8.76 -10.60 11.48
CA ASN A 155 10.21 -10.69 11.26
C ASN A 155 10.63 -9.90 10.02
N LYS A 156 11.74 -9.17 10.11
CA LYS A 156 12.35 -8.47 8.97
C LYS A 156 12.72 -9.47 7.87
N GLY A 157 12.47 -9.09 6.62
CA GLY A 157 12.76 -9.87 5.41
C GLY A 157 11.73 -10.96 5.08
N GLN A 158 10.77 -11.25 5.96
CA GLN A 158 9.73 -12.24 5.69
C GLN A 158 8.54 -11.61 4.97
N GLN A 159 7.90 -12.39 4.10
CA GLN A 159 6.66 -12.02 3.41
C GLN A 159 5.46 -12.44 4.24
N TYR A 160 4.53 -11.52 4.45
CA TYR A 160 3.28 -11.80 5.13
C TYR A 160 2.10 -11.31 4.30
N THR A 161 0.93 -11.91 4.55
CA THR A 161 -0.35 -11.41 4.04
C THR A 161 -1.06 -10.70 5.18
N PHE A 162 -1.21 -9.39 5.04
CA PHE A 162 -1.86 -8.51 5.99
C PHE A 162 -3.30 -8.27 5.56
N LYS A 163 -4.22 -8.31 6.52
CA LYS A 163 -5.57 -7.80 6.37
C LYS A 163 -5.66 -6.45 7.05
N GLY A 164 -6.17 -5.44 6.36
CA GLY A 164 -6.24 -4.10 6.91
C GLY A 164 -7.12 -3.15 6.11
N ARG A 165 -7.23 -1.92 6.59
CA ARG A 165 -7.92 -0.82 5.90
C ARG A 165 -6.88 0.11 5.33
N PHE A 166 -6.95 0.37 4.03
CA PHE A 166 -6.06 1.32 3.37
C PHE A 166 -6.58 2.73 3.58
N LYS A 167 -5.85 3.54 4.36
CA LYS A 167 -6.29 4.88 4.76
C LYS A 167 -5.13 5.86 4.61
N ARG A 168 -5.43 7.16 4.53
CA ARG A 168 -4.40 8.21 4.60
C ARG A 168 -4.03 8.55 6.04
N PHE A 169 -4.99 8.42 6.96
CA PHE A 169 -4.85 8.69 8.38
C PHE A 169 -5.32 7.48 9.19
N SER A 170 -4.52 7.05 10.16
CA SER A 170 -4.92 5.96 11.06
C SER A 170 -5.63 6.50 12.29
N ASP A 171 -6.42 5.64 12.94
CA ASP A 171 -7.14 5.99 14.17
C ASP A 171 -6.16 6.26 15.34
N GLN A 172 -4.90 5.81 15.22
CA GLN A 172 -3.81 6.05 16.17
C GLN A 172 -2.97 7.30 15.84
N GLY A 173 -3.31 8.06 14.80
CA GLY A 173 -2.66 9.34 14.49
C GLY A 173 -1.43 9.27 13.58
N PHE A 174 -1.24 8.16 12.85
CA PHE A 174 -0.29 8.13 11.74
C PHE A 174 -0.90 8.73 10.49
N ALA A 175 -0.05 9.31 9.64
CA ALA A 175 -0.43 9.83 8.34
C ALA A 175 0.67 9.54 7.32
N ASP A 176 0.29 9.12 6.12
CA ASP A 176 1.20 8.94 4.98
C ASP A 176 0.49 9.42 3.71
N ASP A 177 1.16 10.26 2.92
CA ASP A 177 0.59 10.85 1.70
C ASP A 177 0.24 9.80 0.64
N ARG A 178 0.98 8.68 0.63
CA ARG A 178 0.83 7.54 -0.28
C ARG A 178 -0.02 6.42 0.32
N GLY A 179 -0.72 6.71 1.42
CA GLY A 179 -1.55 5.78 2.15
C GLY A 179 -0.74 4.85 3.05
N LEU A 180 -1.39 4.49 4.15
CA LEU A 180 -0.96 3.52 5.14
C LEU A 180 -1.98 2.39 5.24
N LEU A 181 -1.54 1.24 5.74
CA LEU A 181 -2.40 0.12 6.06
C LEU A 181 -2.66 0.11 7.55
N GLU A 182 -3.90 0.39 7.94
CA GLU A 182 -4.35 0.17 9.31
C GLU A 182 -4.58 -1.33 9.51
N PHE A 183 -3.76 -1.91 10.39
CA PHE A 183 -3.69 -3.35 10.59
C PHE A 183 -4.97 -3.89 11.25
N ILE A 184 -5.54 -4.96 10.69
CA ILE A 184 -6.62 -5.72 11.30
C ILE A 184 -6.11 -7.07 11.80
N ALA A 185 -5.45 -7.81 10.92
CA ALA A 185 -4.88 -9.12 11.21
C ALA A 185 -3.77 -9.45 10.20
N TYR A 186 -3.00 -10.49 10.47
CA TYR A 186 -2.12 -11.09 9.47
C TYR A 186 -2.29 -12.60 9.44
N LYS A 187 -1.96 -13.21 8.31
CA LYS A 187 -2.04 -14.65 8.12
C LYS A 187 -0.70 -15.27 8.50
N ASP A 188 -0.73 -16.16 9.49
CA ASP A 188 0.45 -16.90 9.94
C ASP A 188 0.03 -18.21 10.60
N ILE A 189 1.00 -19.09 10.84
CA ILE A 189 0.79 -20.33 11.58
C ILE A 189 0.62 -19.96 13.05
N ASN A 190 -0.57 -20.17 13.59
CA ASN A 190 -0.82 -19.94 15.00
C ASN A 190 -0.01 -20.98 15.82
N PRO A 191 0.88 -20.55 16.74
CA PRO A 191 1.75 -21.46 17.48
C PRO A 191 0.99 -22.42 18.40
N LYS A 192 -0.29 -22.16 18.69
CA LYS A 192 -1.13 -23.02 19.54
C LYS A 192 -1.91 -24.08 18.74
N THR A 193 -2.34 -23.75 17.54
CA THR A 193 -3.19 -24.64 16.72
C THR A 193 -2.44 -25.27 15.55
N GLU A 194 -1.22 -24.80 15.25
CA GLU A 194 -0.39 -25.19 14.09
C GLU A 194 -1.12 -25.04 12.74
N GLN A 195 -2.19 -24.24 12.71
CA GLN A 195 -2.99 -23.97 11.52
C GLN A 195 -2.73 -22.55 11.03
N MET A 196 -2.83 -22.36 9.71
CA MET A 196 -2.82 -21.02 9.13
C MET A 196 -4.13 -20.31 9.48
N GLU A 197 -4.02 -19.34 10.38
CA GLU A 197 -5.14 -18.56 10.89
C GLU A 197 -4.87 -17.06 10.74
N TRP A 198 -5.94 -16.27 10.80
CA TRP A 198 -5.82 -14.83 10.93
C TRP A 198 -5.51 -14.49 12.39
N ILE A 199 -4.31 -13.98 12.63
CA ILE A 199 -3.88 -13.54 13.96
C ILE A 199 -4.20 -12.06 14.12
N TYR A 200 -5.01 -11.76 15.14
CA TYR A 200 -5.45 -10.41 15.46
C TYR A 200 -4.60 -9.83 16.59
N PRO A 201 -4.37 -8.50 16.58
CA PRO A 201 -3.57 -7.85 17.61
C PRO A 201 -4.34 -7.82 18.94
N PRO A 202 -3.74 -8.30 20.04
CA PRO A 202 -4.41 -8.28 21.32
C PRO A 202 -4.59 -6.84 21.82
N GLY A 203 -5.68 -6.59 22.53
CA GLY A 203 -6.05 -5.25 23.00
C GLY A 203 -6.68 -4.34 21.93
N ALA A 204 -6.77 -4.77 20.67
CA ALA A 204 -7.43 -3.98 19.64
C ALA A 204 -8.95 -3.97 19.77
N ALA A 205 -9.57 -2.83 19.47
CA ALA A 205 -11.03 -2.66 19.55
C ALA A 205 -11.81 -3.55 18.56
N TRP A 206 -11.19 -3.89 17.42
CA TRP A 206 -11.74 -4.78 16.39
C TRP A 206 -11.37 -6.25 16.59
N HIS A 207 -10.67 -6.61 17.67
CA HIS A 207 -10.34 -8.00 17.94
C HIS A 207 -11.62 -8.83 18.14
N PRO A 208 -11.74 -10.05 17.60
CA PRO A 208 -12.97 -10.86 17.70
C PRO A 208 -13.48 -11.04 19.14
N LEU A 209 -12.58 -11.24 20.12
CA LEU A 209 -12.94 -11.30 21.54
C LEU A 209 -13.59 -10.01 22.07
N GLU A 210 -13.16 -8.85 21.57
CA GLU A 210 -13.67 -7.56 22.01
C GLU A 210 -15.03 -7.27 21.35
N LEU A 211 -15.17 -7.60 20.07
CA LEU A 211 -16.45 -7.49 19.35
C LEU A 211 -17.53 -8.35 19.99
N ALA A 212 -17.23 -9.61 20.32
CA ALA A 212 -18.17 -10.50 21.00
C ALA A 212 -18.66 -9.92 22.35
N ARG A 213 -17.76 -9.32 23.13
CA ARG A 213 -18.11 -8.64 24.39
C ARG A 213 -19.02 -7.44 24.15
N GLN A 214 -18.70 -6.60 23.16
CA GLN A 214 -19.50 -5.43 22.83
C GLN A 214 -20.91 -5.82 22.40
N GLU A 215 -21.05 -6.87 21.59
CA GLU A 215 -22.35 -7.40 21.17
C GLU A 215 -23.17 -7.93 22.35
N GLU A 216 -22.55 -8.66 23.27
CA GLU A 216 -23.21 -9.13 24.50
C GLU A 216 -23.71 -7.97 25.38
N ASP A 217 -22.87 -6.94 25.56
CA ASP A 217 -23.21 -5.77 26.38
C ASP A 217 -24.32 -4.94 25.72
N GLN A 218 -24.26 -4.76 24.39
CA GLN A 218 -25.35 -4.13 23.63
C GLN A 218 -26.65 -4.91 23.76
N LYS A 219 -26.61 -6.24 23.66
CA LYS A 219 -27.79 -7.10 23.84
C LYS A 219 -28.40 -6.94 25.23
N LYS A 220 -27.58 -6.93 26.29
CA LYS A 220 -28.05 -6.71 27.67
C LYS A 220 -28.69 -5.33 27.84
N LEU A 221 -28.11 -4.30 27.24
CA LEU A 221 -28.66 -2.94 27.27
C LEU A 221 -29.99 -2.84 26.55
N ILE A 222 -30.12 -3.45 25.36
CA ILE A 222 -31.38 -3.49 24.61
C ILE A 222 -32.45 -4.24 25.40
N GLU A 223 -32.10 -5.38 26.00
CA GLU A 223 -33.04 -6.15 26.83
C GLU A 223 -33.49 -5.33 28.05
N ALA A 224 -32.56 -4.69 28.76
CA ALA A 224 -32.88 -3.83 29.90
C ALA A 224 -33.76 -2.63 29.51
N ALA A 225 -33.44 -1.97 28.39
CA ALA A 225 -34.23 -0.86 27.85
C ALA A 225 -35.64 -1.31 27.45
N SER A 226 -35.77 -2.49 26.82
CA SER A 226 -37.07 -3.05 26.44
C SER A 226 -37.94 -3.39 27.67
N LYS A 227 -37.34 -3.97 28.72
CA LYS A 227 -38.02 -4.27 29.99
C LYS A 227 -38.46 -2.98 30.69
N ALA A 228 -37.61 -1.96 30.74
CA ALA A 228 -37.93 -0.67 31.33
C ALA A 228 -39.06 0.05 30.54
N ALA A 229 -39.02 0.01 29.21
CA ALA A 229 -40.06 0.58 28.36
C ALA A 229 -41.41 -0.14 28.54
N ALA A 230 -41.40 -1.47 28.67
CA ALA A 230 -42.60 -2.25 28.97
C ALA A 230 -43.18 -1.90 30.35
N ALA A 231 -42.34 -1.76 31.37
CA ALA A 231 -42.76 -1.38 32.72
C ALA A 231 -43.39 0.03 32.79
N ASN A 232 -42.91 0.97 31.96
CA ASN A 232 -43.43 2.33 31.91
C ASN A 232 -44.72 2.47 31.07
N ARG A 233 -45.02 1.53 30.16
CA ARG A 233 -46.28 1.54 29.38
C ARG A 233 -47.48 0.93 30.12
N GLY A 234 -47.21 0.22 31.22
CA GLY A 234 -48.24 -0.38 32.08
C GLY A 234 -48.68 0.49 33.26
N LYS A 235 -48.20 1.74 33.34
CA LYS A 235 -48.63 2.77 34.30
C LYS A 235 -49.31 3.90 33.55
#